data_AF-A0AAP2UGD6-F1
#
_entry.id   AF-A0AAP2UGD6-F1
#
_cell.length_a   1.000
_cell.length_b   1.000
_cell.length_c   1.000
_cell.angle_alpha   90.00
_cell.angle_beta   90.00
_cell.angle_gamma   90.00
#
_symmetry.space_group_name_H-M   'P 1'
#
loop_
_entity.id
_entity.type
_entity.pdbx_description
1 polymer ?
#
loop_
_entity_poly.entity_id
_entity_poly.type
_entity_poly.pdbx_seq_one_letter_code
_entity_poly.pdbx_strand_id
1 'polypeptide(L)'
;MNNDYLEHLKKKRVKVLATIKPVLETFEINDFDYTFDKDTHQETLIIEKTKIGCTLNSIEAIMQEVLGYLFVKKWIPRRSLGSHEDRCIEAITHYWIK
;
A
#
# COMPACT_ATOMS: atom_id res chain seq x y z
N MET A 1 -21.56 2.83 11.29
CA MET A 1 -20.30 2.14 11.65
C MET A 1 -20.18 2.12 13.18
N ASN A 2 -19.95 0.98 13.83
CA ASN A 2 -19.83 0.90 15.30
C ASN A 2 -18.59 1.68 15.78
N ASN A 3 -18.67 2.32 16.96
CA ASN A 3 -17.59 3.12 17.54
C ASN A 3 -16.31 2.29 17.75
N ASP A 4 -16.46 1.03 18.15
CA ASP A 4 -15.33 0.10 18.36
C ASP A 4 -14.54 -0.18 17.08
N TYR A 5 -15.26 -0.28 15.94
CA TYR A 5 -14.64 -0.50 14.64
C TYR A 5 -13.88 0.73 14.17
N LEU A 6 -14.41 1.93 14.39
CA LEU A 6 -13.70 3.18 14.11
C LEU A 6 -12.43 3.32 14.95
N GLU A 7 -12.47 2.92 16.22
CA GLU A 7 -11.29 2.91 17.08
C GLU A 7 -10.25 1.88 16.60
N HIS A 8 -10.69 0.70 16.19
CA HIS A 8 -9.84 -0.31 15.57
C HIS A 8 -9.13 0.24 14.32
N LEU A 9 -9.85 0.90 13.40
CA LEU A 9 -9.26 1.48 12.19
C LEU A 9 -8.23 2.58 12.51
N LYS A 10 -8.49 3.42 13.51
CA LYS A 10 -7.52 4.42 13.97
C LYS A 10 -6.23 3.77 14.51
N LYS A 11 -6.37 2.73 15.34
CA LYS A 11 -5.21 1.96 15.85
C LYS A 11 -4.46 1.27 14.73
N LYS A 12 -5.17 0.69 13.76
CA LYS A 12 -4.59 0.06 12.57
C LYS A 12 -3.79 1.07 11.75
N ARG A 13 -4.32 2.26 11.46
CA ARG A 13 -3.61 3.35 10.76
C ARG A 13 -2.27 3.67 11.43
N VAL A 14 -2.26 3.89 12.75
CA VAL A 14 -1.02 4.18 13.49
C VAL A 14 -0.01 3.04 13.33
N LYS A 15 -0.46 1.79 13.47
CA LYS A 15 0.39 0.61 13.33
C LYS A 15 0.93 0.45 11.90
N VAL A 16 0.10 0.68 10.88
CA VAL A 16 0.51 0.65 9.47
C VAL A 16 1.60 1.68 9.23
N LEU A 17 1.35 2.95 9.56
CA LEU A 17 2.30 4.04 9.33
C LEU A 17 3.63 3.79 10.06
N ALA A 18 3.59 3.37 11.32
CA ALA A 18 4.80 3.02 12.08
C ALA A 18 5.59 1.85 11.44
N THR A 19 4.89 0.91 10.80
CA THR A 19 5.50 -0.28 10.19
C THR A 19 6.12 0.03 8.83
N ILE A 20 5.42 0.79 7.98
CA ILE A 20 5.88 1.04 6.59
C ILE A 20 6.89 2.18 6.50
N LYS A 21 6.83 3.16 7.42
CA LYS A 21 7.70 4.33 7.44
C LYS A 21 9.19 4.01 7.29
N PRO A 22 9.81 3.17 8.13
CA PRO A 22 11.25 2.91 8.01
C PRO A 22 11.63 2.26 6.66
N VAL A 23 10.72 1.47 6.08
CA VAL A 23 10.94 0.84 4.77
C VAL A 23 10.91 1.91 3.68
N LEU A 24 9.86 2.74 3.63
CA LEU A 24 9.68 3.75 2.59
C LEU A 24 10.75 4.87 2.65
N GLU A 25 11.08 5.33 3.86
CA GLU A 25 12.11 6.37 4.05
C GLU A 25 13.51 5.90 3.61
N THR A 26 13.80 4.60 3.70
CA THR A 26 15.06 4.02 3.17
C THR A 26 15.20 4.23 1.65
N PHE A 27 14.08 4.40 0.93
CA PHE A 27 14.04 4.68 -0.51
C PHE A 27 13.70 6.16 -0.81
N GLU A 28 13.87 7.04 0.17
CA GLU A 28 13.60 8.48 0.08
C GLU A 28 12.13 8.82 -0.23
N ILE A 29 11.20 7.91 0.09
CA ILE A 29 9.77 8.11 -0.08
C ILE A 29 9.18 8.65 1.24
N ASN A 30 8.84 9.94 1.24
CA ASN A 30 8.32 10.63 2.43
C ASN A 30 6.83 11.00 2.33
N ASP A 31 6.25 10.89 1.13
CA ASP A 31 4.85 11.17 0.87
C ASP A 31 4.06 9.86 0.88
N PHE A 32 3.48 9.51 2.03
CA PHE A 32 2.63 8.34 2.18
C PHE A 32 1.61 8.52 3.31
N ASP A 33 0.45 7.87 3.16
CA ASP A 33 -0.57 7.82 4.21
C ASP A 33 -1.37 6.51 4.15
N TYR A 34 -2.14 6.23 5.19
CA TYR A 34 -3.12 5.16 5.24
C TYR A 34 -4.48 5.72 5.65
N THR A 35 -5.40 5.82 4.69
CA THR A 35 -6.72 6.42 4.88
C THR A 35 -7.80 5.35 4.96
N PHE A 36 -8.89 5.66 5.64
CA PHE A 36 -10.12 4.87 5.56
C PHE A 36 -11.30 5.80 5.30
N ASP A 37 -12.16 5.40 4.37
CA ASP A 37 -13.40 6.09 4.06
C ASP A 37 -14.54 5.49 4.91
N LYS A 38 -15.29 6.34 5.59
CA LYS A 38 -16.36 5.92 6.50
C LYS A 38 -17.63 5.51 5.78
N ASP A 39 -17.88 6.07 4.60
CA ASP A 39 -19.08 5.87 3.83
C ASP A 39 -18.95 4.60 2.97
N THR A 40 -17.76 4.40 2.38
CA THR A 40 -17.49 3.24 1.52
C THR A 40 -16.82 2.07 2.25
N HIS A 41 -16.42 2.25 3.51
CA HIS A 41 -15.65 1.27 4.30
C HIS A 41 -14.32 0.86 3.65
N GLN A 42 -13.80 1.66 2.72
CA GLN A 42 -12.57 1.34 2.01
C GLN A 42 -11.36 1.80 2.79
N GLU A 43 -10.37 0.91 2.94
CA GLU A 43 -9.04 1.26 3.44
C GLU A 43 -8.10 1.42 2.25
N THR A 44 -7.30 2.49 2.24
CA THR A 44 -6.41 2.83 1.13
C THR A 44 -5.03 3.19 1.65
N LEU A 45 -4.02 2.48 1.15
CA LEU A 45 -2.62 2.87 1.27
C LEU A 45 -2.30 3.85 0.14
N ILE A 46 -1.73 5.00 0.50
CA ILE A 46 -1.29 6.03 -0.44
C ILE A 46 0.22 6.10 -0.35
N ILE A 47 0.91 5.94 -1.48
CA ILE A 47 2.35 6.14 -1.59
C ILE A 47 2.59 7.04 -2.80
N GLU A 48 3.11 8.24 -2.56
CA GLU A 48 3.17 9.34 -3.52
C GLU A 48 1.79 9.54 -4.20
N LYS A 49 1.71 9.33 -5.52
CA LYS A 49 0.46 9.45 -6.31
C LYS A 49 -0.29 8.13 -6.45
N THR A 50 0.24 7.02 -5.94
CA THR A 50 -0.35 5.69 -6.10
C THR A 50 -1.27 5.39 -4.92
N LYS A 51 -2.51 5.01 -5.24
CA LYS A 51 -3.53 4.57 -4.28
C LYS A 51 -3.70 3.06 -4.40
N ILE A 52 -3.68 2.35 -3.29
CA ILE A 52 -3.72 0.89 -3.22
C ILE A 52 -4.84 0.48 -2.25
N GLY A 53 -5.77 -0.35 -2.71
CA GLY A 53 -6.84 -0.90 -1.88
C GLY A 53 -6.28 -1.87 -0.84
N CYS A 54 -6.64 -1.68 0.43
CA CYS A 54 -6.14 -2.45 1.57
C CYS A 54 -7.25 -2.86 2.55
N THR A 55 -8.50 -2.84 2.11
CA THR A 55 -9.67 -3.19 2.91
C THR A 55 -9.52 -4.61 3.45
N LEU A 56 -9.67 -4.79 4.76
CA LEU A 56 -9.49 -6.06 5.49
C LEU A 56 -8.06 -6.64 5.47
N ASN A 57 -7.07 -5.92 4.93
CA ASN A 57 -5.69 -6.42 4.93
C ASN A 57 -5.12 -6.47 6.35
N SER A 58 -4.33 -7.51 6.61
CA SER A 58 -3.42 -7.54 7.75
C SER A 58 -2.27 -6.54 7.55
N ILE A 59 -1.51 -6.26 8.61
CA ILE A 59 -0.28 -5.45 8.49
C ILE A 59 0.72 -6.11 7.54
N GLU A 60 0.80 -7.44 7.53
CA GLU A 60 1.65 -8.20 6.62
C GLU A 60 1.22 -8.03 5.15
N ALA A 61 -0.08 -8.14 4.86
CA ALA A 61 -0.60 -7.93 3.51
C ALA A 61 -0.33 -6.48 3.03
N ILE A 62 -0.45 -5.49 3.91
CA ILE A 62 -0.08 -4.10 3.60
C ILE A 62 1.42 -3.97 3.31
N MET A 63 2.28 -4.70 4.04
CA MET A 63 3.72 -4.72 3.73
C MET A 63 4.00 -5.36 2.36
N GLN A 64 3.26 -6.40 1.97
CA GLN A 64 3.38 -6.98 0.63
C GLN A 64 3.02 -5.95 -0.46
N GLU A 65 2.00 -5.12 -0.24
CA GLU A 65 1.68 -4.00 -1.15
C GLU A 65 2.80 -2.95 -1.23
N VAL A 66 3.45 -2.62 -0.10
CA VAL A 66 4.63 -1.74 -0.07
C VAL A 66 5.79 -2.34 -0.88
N LEU A 67 6.07 -3.63 -0.70
CA LEU A 67 7.12 -4.33 -1.46
C LEU A 67 6.78 -4.37 -2.96
N GLY A 68 5.51 -4.60 -3.31
CA GLY A 68 5.01 -4.53 -4.68
C GLY A 68 5.20 -3.15 -5.30
N TYR A 69 4.86 -2.09 -4.55
CA TYR A 69 5.11 -0.71 -4.98
C TYR A 69 6.60 -0.46 -5.24
N LEU A 70 7.49 -0.83 -4.30
CA LEU A 70 8.94 -0.65 -4.47
C LEU A 70 9.46 -1.44 -5.68
N PHE A 71 8.97 -2.66 -5.89
CA PHE A 71 9.32 -3.47 -7.03
C PHE A 71 8.92 -2.80 -8.35
N VAL A 72 7.67 -2.37 -8.48
CA VAL A 72 7.13 -1.77 -9.73
C VAL A 72 7.68 -0.36 -9.98
N LYS A 73 7.86 0.47 -8.94
CA LYS A 73 8.19 1.90 -9.10
C LYS A 73 9.67 2.22 -8.91
N LYS A 74 10.44 1.41 -8.19
CA LYS A 74 11.87 1.68 -7.94
C LYS A 74 12.79 0.63 -8.57
N TRP A 75 12.39 -0.64 -8.59
CA TRP A 75 13.24 -1.73 -9.09
C TRP A 75 13.09 -1.98 -10.60
N ILE A 76 11.87 -2.22 -11.09
CA ILE A 76 11.60 -2.50 -12.52
C ILE A 76 12.10 -1.37 -13.42
N PRO A 77 11.86 -0.07 -13.19
CA PRO A 77 12.26 0.98 -14.14
C PRO A 77 13.78 1.07 -14.39
N ARG A 78 14.58 0.39 -13.57
CA ARG A 78 16.05 0.33 -13.69
C ARG A 78 16.53 -0.99 -14.31
N ARG A 79 15.62 -1.91 -14.65
CA ARG A 79 15.89 -3.31 -15.07
C ARG A 79 14.84 -3.75 -16.08
N SER A 80 14.95 -4.98 -16.60
CA SER A 80 13.88 -5.60 -17.38
C SER A 80 13.65 -7.00 -16.85
N LEU A 81 12.37 -7.40 -16.78
CA LEU A 81 11.96 -8.77 -16.47
C LEU A 81 11.79 -9.64 -17.73
N GLY A 82 12.14 -9.09 -18.90
CA GLY A 82 11.94 -9.72 -20.19
C GLY A 82 10.46 -10.03 -20.44
N SER A 83 10.18 -11.23 -20.95
CA SER A 83 8.83 -11.64 -21.35
C SER A 83 7.79 -11.77 -20.22
N HIS A 84 8.19 -11.63 -18.95
CA HIS A 84 7.29 -11.81 -17.80
C HIS A 84 6.84 -10.50 -17.18
N GLU A 85 7.38 -9.36 -17.64
CA GLU A 85 7.21 -8.06 -17.01
C GLU A 85 5.73 -7.66 -16.85
N ASP A 86 4.96 -7.72 -17.93
CA ASP A 86 3.56 -7.30 -17.94
C ASP A 86 2.72 -8.12 -16.95
N ARG A 87 2.89 -9.45 -16.95
CA ARG A 87 2.15 -10.35 -16.05
C ARG A 87 2.52 -10.11 -14.58
N CYS A 88 3.79 -9.85 -14.29
CA CYS A 88 4.24 -9.53 -12.94
C CYS A 88 3.65 -8.20 -12.47
N ILE A 89 3.70 -7.17 -13.32
CA ILE A 89 3.13 -5.84 -13.00
C ILE A 89 1.63 -5.96 -12.80
N GLU A 90 0.91 -6.66 -13.68
CA GLU A 90 -0.53 -6.84 -13.57
C GLU A 90 -0.92 -7.53 -12.26
N ALA A 91 -0.22 -8.60 -11.89
CA ALA A 91 -0.46 -9.32 -10.63
C ALA A 91 -0.21 -8.44 -9.40
N ILE A 92 0.89 -7.68 -9.39
CA ILE A 92 1.25 -6.79 -8.27
C ILE A 92 0.30 -5.59 -8.17
N THR A 93 -0.14 -5.05 -9.30
CA THR A 93 -0.95 -3.82 -9.34
C THR A 93 -2.45 -4.07 -9.35
N HIS A 94 -2.89 -5.31 -9.14
CA HIS A 94 -4.30 -5.71 -9.21
C HIS A 94 -5.22 -4.86 -8.31
N TYR A 95 -4.75 -4.48 -7.12
CA TYR A 95 -5.50 -3.67 -6.16
C TYR A 95 -5.19 -2.17 -6.24
N TRP A 96 -4.44 -1.72 -7.25
CA TRP A 96 -4.12 -0.31 -7.41
C TRP A 96 -5.31 0.42 -8.03
N ILE A 97 -5.71 1.51 -7.38
CA ILE A 97 -6.87 2.31 -7.77
C ILE A 97 -6.42 3.24 -8.91
N LYS A 98 -7.08 3.13 -10.06
CA LYS A 98 -6.80 3.87 -11.29
C LYS A 98 -7.47 5.24 -11.31
#